data_AF-A0A7C3SXZ9-F1
#
_entry.id   AF-A0A7C3SXZ9-F1
#
_cell.length_a   1.000
_cell.length_b   1.000
_cell.length_c   1.000
_cell.angle_alpha   90.00
_cell.angle_beta   90.00
_cell.angle_gamma   90.00
#
_symmetry.space_group_name_H-M   'P 1'
#
loop_
_entity.id
_entity.type
_entity.pdbx_description
1 polymer ?
#
loop_
_entity_poly.entity_id
_entity_poly.type
_entity_poly.pdbx_seq_one_letter_code
_entity_poly.pdbx_strand_id
1 'polypeptide(L)'
;MLERLKKEVFEANLQLVQDKLVILTWGNASGIDRESNLVVIKPSGVPYHKLKTRDMVVVDMNGKIIEGDLKPSVDLPIHLAIYKNVPNAGGVVH
;
A
#
# COMPACT_ATOMS: atom_id res chain seq x y z
N MET A 1 -1.47 13.42 -4.27
CA MET A 1 -2.38 13.58 -3.11
C MET A 1 -1.95 12.63 -2.00
N LEU A 2 -2.42 12.84 -0.76
CA LEU A 2 -2.10 11.99 0.39
C LEU A 2 -0.59 11.79 0.63
N GLU A 3 0.23 12.82 0.40
CA GLU A 3 1.70 12.72 0.41
C GLU A 3 2.25 12.14 1.71
N ARG A 4 1.64 12.50 2.84
CA ARG A 4 1.99 11.93 4.15
C ARG A 4 1.75 10.42 4.20
N LEU A 5 0.56 9.96 3.81
CA LEU A 5 0.21 8.54 3.83
C LEU A 5 1.05 7.74 2.82
N LYS A 6 1.35 8.31 1.64
CA LYS A 6 2.29 7.71 0.68
C LYS A 6 3.66 7.50 1.29
N LYS A 7 4.17 8.48 2.04
CA LYS A 7 5.44 8.36 2.74
C LYS A 7 5.41 7.27 3.82
N GLU A 8 4.38 7.26 4.66
CA GLU A 8 4.21 6.26 5.72
C GLU A 8 4.12 4.83 5.16
N VAL A 9 3.33 4.61 4.09
CA VAL A 9 3.21 3.30 3.43
C VAL A 9 4.52 2.89 2.74
N PHE A 10 5.23 3.84 2.13
CA PHE A 10 6.54 3.57 1.54
C PHE A 10 7.56 3.13 2.60
N GLU A 11 7.63 3.84 3.72
CA GLU A 11 8.53 3.52 4.84
C GLU A 11 8.19 2.17 5.45
N ALA A 12 6.91 1.86 5.68
CA ALA A 12 6.46 0.55 6.14
C ALA A 12 6.90 -0.57 5.20
N ASN A 13 6.80 -0.37 3.89
CA ASN A 13 7.27 -1.33 2.89
C ASN A 13 8.78 -1.54 2.94
N LEU A 14 9.58 -0.48 3.11
CA LEU A 14 11.03 -0.61 3.28
C LEU A 14 11.40 -1.33 4.57
N GLN A 15 10.64 -1.09 5.65
CA GLN A 15 10.87 -1.72 6.94
C GLN A 15 10.74 -3.25 6.87
N LEU A 16 9.84 -3.79 6.05
CA LEU A 16 9.73 -5.24 5.81
C LEU A 16 11.05 -5.88 5.36
N VAL A 17 11.81 -5.16 4.53
CA VAL A 17 13.12 -5.63 4.05
C VAL A 17 14.19 -5.47 5.12
N GLN A 18 14.17 -4.34 5.84
CA GLN A 18 15.13 -4.06 6.93
C GLN A 18 15.01 -5.09 8.05
N ASP A 19 13.78 -5.48 8.38
CA ASP A 19 13.46 -6.48 9.41
C ASP A 19 13.56 -7.93 8.90
N LYS A 20 13.98 -8.12 7.64
CA LYS A 20 14.18 -9.43 6.98
C LYS A 20 12.93 -10.31 6.95
N LEU A 21 11.75 -9.70 6.88
CA LEU A 21 10.47 -10.39 6.83
C LEU A 21 10.11 -10.87 5.41
N VAL A 22 10.70 -10.25 4.39
CA VAL A 22 10.41 -10.54 2.98
C VAL A 22 11.69 -10.69 2.16
N ILE A 23 11.58 -11.41 1.04
CA ILE A 23 12.63 -11.53 0.03
C ILE A 23 12.10 -11.11 -1.34
N LEU A 24 13.01 -10.79 -2.27
CA LEU A 24 12.67 -10.40 -3.64
C LEU A 24 11.68 -9.22 -3.69
N THR A 25 10.52 -9.42 -4.31
CA THR A 25 9.42 -8.45 -4.43
C THR A 25 8.22 -8.81 -3.57
N TRP A 26 8.34 -9.84 -2.72
CA TRP A 26 7.24 -10.34 -1.89
C TRP A 26 6.82 -9.33 -0.83
N GLY A 27 5.66 -9.59 -0.23
CA GLY A 27 5.05 -8.78 0.79
C GLY A 27 4.62 -7.39 0.32
N ASN A 28 3.76 -6.77 1.09
CA ASN A 28 3.31 -5.42 0.85
C ASN A 28 2.65 -4.81 2.08
N ALA A 29 2.82 -3.50 2.23
CA ALA A 29 2.03 -2.71 3.16
C ALA A 29 1.08 -1.79 2.41
N SER A 30 -0.07 -1.52 3.04
CA SER A 30 -1.00 -0.46 2.66
C SER A 30 -1.46 0.33 3.89
N GLY A 31 -1.99 1.52 3.65
CA GLY A 31 -2.63 2.36 4.66
C GLY A 31 -3.91 2.98 4.09
N ILE A 32 -4.86 3.29 4.97
CA ILE A 32 -6.14 3.92 4.59
C ILE A 32 -6.27 5.30 5.23
N ASP A 33 -6.68 6.28 4.43
CA ASP A 33 -7.25 7.53 4.93
C ASP A 33 -8.77 7.37 5.02
N ARG A 34 -9.29 7.32 6.25
CA ARG A 34 -10.72 7.10 6.51
C ARG A 34 -11.58 8.33 6.21
N GLU A 35 -11.00 9.53 6.22
CA GLU A 35 -11.73 10.76 5.90
C GLU A 35 -12.10 10.79 4.41
N SER A 36 -11.16 10.45 3.52
CA SER A 36 -11.40 10.39 2.07
C SER A 36 -11.81 9.01 1.54
N ASN A 37 -11.76 7.96 2.37
CA ASN A 37 -11.95 6.56 1.96
C ASN A 37 -11.01 6.12 0.81
N LEU A 38 -9.77 6.59 0.87
CA LEU A 38 -8.72 6.26 -0.08
C LEU A 38 -7.66 5.38 0.58
N VAL A 39 -7.19 4.39 -0.17
CA VAL A 39 -6.17 3.42 0.26
C VAL A 39 -4.92 3.65 -0.55
N VAL A 40 -3.78 3.70 0.13
CA VAL A 40 -2.46 3.77 -0.48
C VAL A 40 -1.77 2.43 -0.32
N ILE A 41 -1.25 1.84 -1.41
CA ILE A 41 -0.64 0.51 -1.40
C ILE A 41 0.62 0.46 -2.26
N LYS A 42 1.53 -0.48 -1.92
CA LYS A 42 2.70 -0.82 -2.73
C LYS A 42 2.28 -1.20 -4.18
N PRO A 43 3.02 -0.75 -5.20
CA PRO A 43 2.84 -1.22 -6.58
C PRO A 43 3.33 -2.67 -6.75
N SER A 44 2.74 -3.39 -7.69
CA SER A 44 3.15 -4.75 -8.04
C SER A 44 4.45 -4.76 -8.84
N GLY A 45 5.31 -5.77 -8.57
CA GLY A 45 6.48 -6.08 -9.38
C GLY A 45 7.66 -5.10 -9.29
N VAL A 46 7.62 -4.10 -8.40
CA VAL A 46 8.73 -3.17 -8.20
C VAL A 46 9.71 -3.71 -7.13
N PRO A 47 11.00 -3.91 -7.46
CA PRO A 47 12.00 -4.25 -6.45
C PRO A 47 12.14 -3.15 -5.39
N TYR A 48 12.23 -3.54 -4.11
CA TYR A 48 12.30 -2.59 -2.99
C TYR A 48 13.42 -1.56 -3.12
N HIS A 49 14.60 -1.95 -3.63
CA HIS A 49 15.73 -1.03 -3.82
C HIS A 49 15.50 0.03 -4.91
N LYS A 50 14.46 -0.12 -5.75
CA LYS A 50 14.05 0.87 -6.76
C LYS A 50 12.77 1.62 -6.37
N LEU A 51 12.09 1.16 -5.33
CA LEU A 51 10.81 1.72 -4.89
C LEU A 51 11.02 3.16 -4.41
N LYS A 52 10.09 4.03 -4.80
CA LYS A 52 10.04 5.42 -4.36
C LYS A 52 8.66 5.74 -3.80
N THR A 53 8.56 6.76 -2.95
CA THR A 53 7.29 7.24 -2.41
C THR A 53 6.27 7.57 -3.51
N ARG A 54 6.71 8.14 -4.63
CA ARG A 54 5.86 8.47 -5.79
C ARG A 54 5.27 7.24 -6.49
N ASP A 55 5.86 6.07 -6.29
CA ASP A 55 5.44 4.82 -6.92
C ASP A 55 4.25 4.18 -6.17
N MET A 56 3.89 4.72 -4.98
CA MET A 56 2.72 4.26 -4.24
C MET A 56 1.43 4.55 -5.01
N VAL A 57 0.54 3.57 -5.04
CA VAL A 57 -0.71 3.63 -5.80
C VAL A 57 -1.84 3.99 -4.84
N VAL A 58 -2.67 4.96 -5.24
CA VAL A 58 -3.88 5.37 -4.50
C VAL A 58 -5.09 4.76 -5.19
N VAL A 59 -5.94 4.08 -4.43
CA VAL A 59 -7.18 3.46 -4.90
C VAL A 59 -8.35 3.84 -4.00
N ASP A 60 -9.57 3.77 -4.52
CA ASP A 60 -10.77 3.84 -3.70
C ASP A 60 -11.11 2.47 -3.06
N MET A 61 -12.15 2.46 -2.21
CA MET A 61 -12.63 1.23 -1.55
C MET A 61 -13.23 0.16 -2.51
N ASN A 62 -13.38 0.49 -3.79
CA ASN A 62 -13.78 -0.44 -4.85
C ASN A 62 -12.58 -0.95 -5.66
N GLY A 63 -11.37 -0.48 -5.35
CA GLY A 63 -10.13 -0.86 -6.04
C GLY A 63 -9.87 -0.09 -7.33
N LYS A 64 -10.63 0.98 -7.61
CA LYS A 64 -10.35 1.86 -8.75
C LYS A 64 -9.13 2.71 -8.43
N ILE A 65 -8.18 2.78 -9.36
CA ILE A 65 -7.01 3.66 -9.25
C ILE A 65 -7.45 5.12 -9.35
N ILE A 66 -7.10 5.89 -8.33
CA ILE A 66 -7.33 7.33 -8.22
C ILE A 66 -6.06 8.10 -8.58
N GLU A 67 -4.89 7.59 -8.19
CA GLU A 67 -3.59 8.18 -8.53
C GLU A 67 -2.50 7.10 -8.62
N GLY A 68 -1.61 7.25 -9.60
CA GLY A 68 -0.43 6.40 -9.79
C GLY A 68 -0.40 5.74 -11.18
N ASP A 69 0.80 5.63 -11.75
CA ASP A 69 1.01 5.05 -13.09
C ASP A 69 1.27 3.54 -13.08
N LEU A 70 1.46 2.97 -11.88
CA LEU A 70 1.78 1.56 -11.68
C LEU A 70 0.54 0.77 -11.26
N LYS A 71 0.59 -0.53 -11.52
CA LYS A 71 -0.44 -1.45 -11.03
C LYS A 71 -0.31 -1.62 -9.51
N PRO A 72 -1.40 -1.58 -8.73
CA PRO A 72 -1.34 -1.88 -7.30
C PRO A 72 -0.94 -3.35 -7.06
N SER A 73 -0.56 -3.68 -5.83
CA SER A 73 -0.32 -5.07 -5.42
C SER A 73 -1.48 -5.99 -5.82
N VAL A 74 -1.16 -7.23 -6.19
CA VAL A 74 -2.16 -8.28 -6.48
C VAL A 74 -3.01 -8.62 -5.26
N ASP A 75 -2.50 -8.33 -4.05
CA ASP A 75 -3.18 -8.55 -2.78
C ASP A 75 -4.16 -7.43 -2.41
N LEU A 76 -4.30 -6.39 -3.24
CA LEU A 76 -5.23 -5.29 -2.99
C LEU A 76 -6.64 -5.74 -2.56
N PRO A 77 -7.28 -6.74 -3.20
CA PRO A 77 -8.61 -7.20 -2.77
C PRO A 77 -8.65 -7.66 -1.31
N ILE A 78 -7.57 -8.26 -0.80
CA ILE A 78 -7.47 -8.70 0.60
C ILE A 78 -7.41 -7.48 1.52
N HIS A 79 -6.58 -6.48 1.19
CA HIS A 79 -6.45 -5.26 1.98
C HIS A 79 -7.79 -4.50 2.04
N LEU A 80 -8.49 -4.38 0.90
CA LEU A 80 -9.81 -3.76 0.84
C LEU A 80 -10.85 -4.53 1.66
N ALA A 81 -10.84 -5.86 1.62
CA ALA A 81 -11.72 -6.67 2.43
C ALA A 81 -11.48 -6.44 3.94
N ILE A 82 -10.23 -6.34 4.37
CA ILE A 82 -9.88 -6.02 5.76
C ILE A 82 -10.39 -4.62 6.12
N TYR A 83 -10.12 -3.59 5.32
CA TYR A 83 -10.58 -2.23 5.63
C TYR A 83 -12.11 -2.10 5.68
N LYS A 84 -12.85 -2.90 4.91
CA LYS A 84 -14.33 -2.97 4.94
C LYS A 84 -14.86 -3.63 6.22
N ASN A 85 -14.21 -4.69 6.69
CA ASN A 85 -14.71 -5.50 7.80
C ASN A 85 -14.08 -5.16 9.16
N VAL A 86 -12.98 -4.41 9.18
CA VAL A 86 -12.28 -3.98 10.40
C VAL A 86 -12.19 -2.44 10.38
N PRO A 87 -13.22 -1.72 10.89
CA PRO A 87 -13.29 -0.26 10.81
C PRO A 87 -12.11 0.47 11.44
N ASN A 88 -11.51 -0.11 12.49
CA ASN A 88 -10.38 0.48 13.21
C ASN A 88 -9.02 0.17 12.57
N ALA A 89 -8.96 -0.64 11.51
CA ALA A 89 -7.72 -0.90 10.80
C ALA A 89 -7.26 0.36 10.04
N GLY A 90 -6.07 0.85 10.37
CA GLY A 90 -5.40 1.97 9.68
C GLY A 90 -4.31 1.55 8.69
N GLY A 91 -3.82 0.31 8.82
CA GLY A 91 -2.80 -0.26 7.94
C GLY A 91 -2.91 -1.79 7.87
N VAL A 92 -2.44 -2.36 6.78
CA VAL A 92 -2.37 -3.81 6.55
C VAL A 92 -0.99 -4.14 6.00
N VAL A 93 -0.37 -5.16 6.57
CA VAL A 93 0.89 -5.73 6.12
C VAL A 93 0.65 -7.19 5.78
N HIS A 94 1.06 -7.59 4.57
CA HIS A 94 1.11 -8.97 4.13
C HIS A 94 2.55 -9.39 3.85
#